data_AF-A0A7Y2XGN5-F1
#
_entry.id   AF-A0A7Y2XGN5-F1
#
_cell.length_a   1.000
_cell.length_b   1.000
_cell.length_c   1.000
_cell.angle_alpha   90.00
_cell.angle_beta   90.00
_cell.angle_gamma   90.00
#
_symmetry.space_group_name_H-M   'P 1'
#
loop_
_entity.id
_entity.type
_entity.pdbx_description
1 polymer ?
#
loop_
_entity_poly.entity_id
_entity_poly.type
_entity_poly.pdbx_seq_one_letter_code
_entity_poly.pdbx_strand_id
1 'polypeptide(L)'
;MIRVLTLCLCLACTPVGALAEQETGHDYFAAQRQMISRGVQAVLMCNGLFTSGRSLEQVFRQELAYLSDPVGTVEGGDYRIDTGMRAVEVGSPDSGPVMRAAFREGIGCIVLAPDQDLDDVDSLPSFDATPPTGDPSRIPWPDGDLLPGNPIPETVNAAALQAASDWAFERDTPEQDTLSLLVVHQGRIIHERYAEGIDRDTRTRTWSTA
;
A
#
# COMPACT_ATOMS: atom_id res chain seq x y z
N MET A 1 -8.20 -25.45 -90.42
CA MET A 1 -8.94 -25.40 -89.14
C MET A 1 -8.01 -24.81 -88.09
N ILE A 2 -8.41 -23.68 -87.50
CA ILE A 2 -7.56 -22.70 -86.82
C ILE A 2 -7.04 -23.24 -85.47
N ARG A 3 -5.72 -23.12 -85.27
CA ARG A 3 -4.98 -23.48 -84.05
C ARG A 3 -5.28 -22.47 -82.93
N VAL A 4 -5.73 -22.96 -81.78
CA VAL A 4 -5.94 -22.18 -80.55
C VAL A 4 -4.57 -21.90 -79.90
N LEU A 5 -4.30 -20.62 -79.65
CA LEU A 5 -3.11 -20.11 -78.99
C LEU A 5 -3.38 -20.07 -77.47
N THR A 6 -2.72 -20.92 -76.69
CA THR A 6 -2.82 -20.91 -75.22
C THR A 6 -1.82 -19.90 -74.65
N LEU A 7 -2.33 -18.84 -74.03
CA LEU A 7 -1.57 -17.77 -73.38
C LEU A 7 -1.15 -18.23 -71.96
N CYS A 8 0.14 -18.45 -71.73
CA CYS A 8 0.68 -18.72 -70.39
C CYS A 8 0.73 -17.42 -69.57
N LEU A 9 -0.05 -17.35 -68.49
CA LEU A 9 -0.03 -16.28 -67.51
C LEU A 9 1.02 -16.59 -66.43
N CYS A 10 2.17 -15.91 -66.46
CA CYS A 10 3.20 -16.03 -65.43
C CYS A 10 2.80 -15.21 -64.18
N LEU A 11 2.41 -15.88 -63.09
CA LEU A 11 2.29 -15.25 -61.77
C LEU A 11 3.70 -14.95 -61.21
N ALA A 12 4.04 -13.68 -61.06
CA ALA A 12 5.23 -13.24 -60.34
C ALA A 12 4.93 -13.30 -58.82
N CYS A 13 5.45 -14.31 -58.12
CA CYS A 13 5.50 -14.31 -56.66
C CYS A 13 6.58 -13.33 -56.20
N THR A 14 6.21 -12.19 -55.64
CA THR A 14 7.12 -11.34 -54.88
C THR A 14 7.34 -11.98 -53.50
N PRO A 15 8.59 -12.25 -53.08
CA PRO A 15 8.83 -12.71 -51.71
C PRO A 15 8.58 -11.51 -50.78
N VAL A 16 7.49 -11.56 -50.03
CA VAL A 16 7.33 -10.73 -48.83
C VAL A 16 8.42 -11.19 -47.87
N GLY A 17 9.52 -10.44 -47.82
CA GLY A 17 10.53 -10.62 -46.81
C GLY A 17 9.88 -10.39 -45.45
N ALA A 18 9.65 -11.47 -44.70
CA ALA A 18 9.37 -11.38 -43.29
C ALA A 18 10.66 -10.86 -42.62
N LEU A 19 10.72 -9.55 -42.38
CA LEU A 19 11.61 -9.02 -41.37
C LEU A 19 11.05 -9.54 -40.04
N ALA A 20 11.62 -10.65 -39.57
CA ALA A 20 11.48 -11.04 -38.18
C ALA A 20 12.13 -9.92 -37.36
N GLU A 21 11.30 -9.05 -36.80
CA GLU A 21 11.72 -8.07 -35.79
C GLU A 21 12.13 -8.89 -34.56
N GLN A 22 13.42 -9.19 -34.43
CA GLN A 22 13.95 -9.71 -33.19
C GLN A 22 13.74 -8.61 -32.14
N GLU A 23 12.76 -8.80 -31.25
CA GLU A 23 12.68 -8.08 -29.98
C GLU A 23 14.00 -8.30 -29.24
N THR A 24 14.92 -7.35 -29.43
CA THR A 24 16.23 -7.34 -28.82
C THR A 24 16.16 -6.39 -27.65
N GLY A 25 15.81 -6.93 -26.48
CA GLY A 25 15.79 -6.15 -25.25
C GLY A 25 15.81 -7.05 -24.03
N HIS A 26 16.94 -7.69 -23.73
CA HIS A 26 17.11 -8.29 -22.41
C HIS A 26 17.00 -7.18 -21.36
N ASP A 27 16.06 -7.31 -20.44
CA ASP A 27 15.82 -6.31 -19.41
C ASP A 27 16.84 -6.44 -18.28
N TYR A 28 17.97 -5.75 -18.43
CA TYR A 28 19.04 -5.69 -17.44
C TYR A 28 18.59 -5.18 -16.06
N PHE A 29 17.44 -4.50 -15.98
CA PHE A 29 16.92 -3.92 -14.75
C PHE A 29 15.77 -4.72 -14.13
N ALA A 30 15.41 -5.89 -14.70
CA ALA A 30 14.30 -6.70 -14.23
C ALA A 30 14.45 -7.05 -12.74
N ALA A 31 15.64 -7.52 -12.33
CA ALA A 31 15.92 -7.88 -10.95
C ALA A 31 15.80 -6.68 -10.00
N GLN A 32 16.29 -5.51 -10.41
CA GLN A 32 16.22 -4.29 -9.60
C GLN A 32 14.78 -3.80 -9.45
N ARG A 33 13.97 -3.86 -10.52
CA ARG A 33 12.55 -3.53 -10.43
C ARG A 33 11.79 -4.50 -9.52
N GLN A 34 12.11 -5.80 -9.58
CA GLN A 34 11.55 -6.79 -8.67
C GLN A 34 11.95 -6.51 -7.20
N MET A 35 13.23 -6.22 -6.92
CA MET A 35 13.68 -5.82 -5.58
C MET A 35 12.92 -4.59 -5.07
N ILE A 36 12.78 -3.54 -5.90
CA ILE A 36 12.06 -2.33 -5.49
C ILE A 36 10.59 -2.64 -5.21
N SER A 37 9.90 -3.32 -6.13
CA SER A 37 8.47 -3.65 -5.96
C SER A 37 8.22 -4.50 -4.71
N ARG A 38 9.01 -5.56 -4.51
CA ARG A 38 8.90 -6.45 -3.35
C ARG A 38 9.25 -5.74 -2.04
N GLY A 39 10.24 -4.85 -2.05
CA GLY A 39 10.59 -4.03 -0.90
C GLY A 39 9.47 -3.06 -0.50
N VAL A 40 8.83 -2.41 -1.49
CA VAL A 40 7.64 -1.58 -1.25
C VAL A 40 6.50 -2.43 -0.69
N GLN A 41 6.21 -3.59 -1.27
CA GLN A 41 5.18 -4.48 -0.73
C GLN A 41 5.48 -4.91 0.71
N ALA A 42 6.72 -5.31 1.00
CA ALA A 42 7.13 -5.76 2.33
C ALA A 42 6.88 -4.68 3.40
N VAL A 43 7.26 -3.42 3.12
CA VAL A 43 7.07 -2.32 4.09
C VAL A 43 5.61 -1.89 4.22
N LEU A 44 4.83 -1.93 3.14
CA LEU A 44 3.41 -1.63 3.18
C LEU A 44 2.65 -2.68 3.99
N MET A 45 2.93 -3.97 3.74
CA MET A 45 2.35 -5.08 4.50
C MET A 45 2.76 -5.03 5.98
N CYS A 46 4.06 -4.89 6.25
CA CYS A 46 4.57 -4.84 7.61
C CYS A 46 3.96 -3.69 8.40
N ASN A 47 3.90 -2.48 7.84
CA ASN A 47 3.28 -1.35 8.56
C ASN A 47 1.78 -1.57 8.75
N GLY A 48 1.06 -2.02 7.73
CA GLY A 48 -0.36 -2.30 7.85
C GLY A 48 -0.68 -3.31 8.96
N LEU A 49 0.11 -4.38 9.06
CA LEU A 49 -0.10 -5.42 10.07
C LEU A 49 0.38 -4.99 11.47
N PHE A 50 1.61 -4.49 11.59
CA PHE A 50 2.29 -4.36 12.87
C PHE A 50 2.33 -2.93 13.42
N THR A 51 2.21 -1.90 12.56
CA THR A 51 2.10 -0.49 12.97
C THR A 51 0.63 -0.09 13.12
N SER A 52 -0.19 -0.42 12.12
CA SER A 52 -1.60 -0.04 12.05
C SER A 52 -2.54 -1.05 12.71
N GLY A 53 -2.11 -2.29 12.95
CA GLY A 53 -2.96 -3.34 13.53
C GLY A 53 -4.10 -3.80 12.62
N ARG A 54 -3.98 -3.57 11.30
CA ARG A 54 -5.01 -3.89 10.31
C ARG A 54 -4.97 -5.37 9.93
N SER A 55 -6.09 -5.89 9.46
CA SER A 55 -6.16 -7.27 8.96
C SER A 55 -5.40 -7.44 7.64
N LEU A 56 -5.04 -8.68 7.30
CA LEU A 56 -4.38 -8.97 6.03
C LEU A 56 -5.29 -8.61 4.83
N GLU A 57 -6.60 -8.83 4.95
CA GLU A 57 -7.59 -8.47 3.95
C GLU A 57 -7.65 -6.95 3.74
N GLN A 58 -7.66 -6.19 4.83
CA GLN A 58 -7.58 -4.73 4.78
C GLN A 58 -6.28 -4.26 4.10
N VAL A 59 -5.14 -4.88 4.41
CA VAL A 59 -3.85 -4.58 3.80
C VAL A 59 -3.86 -4.85 2.30
N PHE A 60 -4.29 -6.03 1.86
CA PHE A 60 -4.38 -6.32 0.42
C PHE A 60 -5.36 -5.39 -0.30
N ARG A 61 -6.55 -5.16 0.28
CA ARG A 61 -7.61 -4.37 -0.34
C ARG A 61 -7.28 -2.89 -0.46
N GLN A 62 -6.61 -2.30 0.54
CA GLN A 62 -6.46 -0.84 0.63
C GLN A 62 -4.99 -0.40 0.54
N GLU A 63 -4.05 -1.14 1.15
CA GLU A 63 -2.63 -0.76 1.16
C GLU A 63 -1.91 -1.20 -0.12
N LEU A 64 -2.07 -2.48 -0.49
CA LEU A 64 -1.42 -3.04 -1.67
C LEU A 64 -2.13 -2.72 -2.98
N ALA A 65 -3.33 -2.14 -2.93
CA ALA A 65 -4.00 -1.57 -4.10
C ALA A 65 -3.17 -0.45 -4.77
N TYR A 66 -2.21 0.14 -4.07
CA TYR A 66 -1.21 1.04 -4.63
C TYR A 66 -0.29 0.36 -5.67
N LEU A 67 -0.05 -0.95 -5.52
CA LEU A 67 0.82 -1.72 -6.41
C LEU A 67 0.03 -2.26 -7.60
N SER A 68 0.62 -2.17 -8.79
CA SER A 68 0.00 -2.70 -10.02
C SER A 68 -0.03 -4.24 -10.06
N ASP A 69 0.93 -4.88 -9.40
CA ASP A 69 1.10 -6.34 -9.39
C ASP A 69 1.69 -6.80 -8.04
N PRO A 70 0.90 -6.81 -6.97
CA PRO A 70 1.35 -7.31 -5.68
C PRO A 70 1.58 -8.83 -5.74
N VAL A 71 2.62 -9.29 -5.06
CA VAL A 71 2.94 -10.72 -4.91
C VAL A 71 1.91 -11.40 -4.00
N GLY A 72 1.22 -12.40 -4.53
CA GLY A 72 0.26 -13.21 -3.78
C GLY A 72 -1.09 -12.53 -3.54
N THR A 73 -1.93 -13.18 -2.75
CA THR A 73 -3.25 -12.72 -2.32
C THR A 73 -3.44 -13.01 -0.83
N VAL A 74 -4.60 -12.70 -0.24
CA VAL A 74 -4.89 -13.02 1.16
C VAL A 74 -4.85 -14.53 1.44
N GLU A 75 -5.10 -15.36 0.43
CA GLU A 75 -5.04 -16.82 0.50
C GLU A 75 -3.61 -17.37 0.45
N GLY A 76 -2.63 -16.54 0.09
CA GLY A 76 -1.22 -16.88 0.07
C GLY A 76 -0.49 -16.49 -1.22
N GLY A 77 0.75 -16.94 -1.34
CA GLY A 77 1.65 -16.63 -2.45
C GLY A 77 3.09 -16.62 -1.97
N ASP A 78 3.97 -16.05 -2.77
CA ASP A 78 5.39 -15.92 -2.45
C ASP A 78 5.63 -14.76 -1.46
N TYR A 79 5.03 -14.85 -0.27
CA TYR A 79 5.34 -13.97 0.85
C TYR A 79 5.16 -14.75 2.16
N ARG A 80 5.83 -14.29 3.22
CA ARG A 80 5.75 -14.86 4.56
C ARG A 80 5.56 -13.76 5.58
N ILE A 81 4.65 -13.98 6.52
CA ILE A 81 4.44 -13.10 7.68
C ILE A 81 4.97 -13.86 8.90
N ASP A 82 5.98 -13.28 9.56
CA ASP A 82 6.52 -13.77 10.81
C ASP A 82 5.96 -12.93 11.96
N THR A 83 4.95 -13.44 12.66
CA THR A 83 4.32 -12.71 13.78
C THR A 83 5.20 -12.66 15.02
N GLY A 84 6.11 -13.63 15.19
CA GLY A 84 7.05 -13.67 16.31
C GLY A 84 8.11 -12.59 16.20
N MET A 85 8.69 -12.44 15.01
CA MET A 85 9.66 -11.37 14.71
C MET A 85 9.01 -10.06 14.25
N ARG A 86 7.67 -10.04 14.11
CA ARG A 86 6.89 -8.92 13.54
C ARG A 86 7.50 -8.43 12.22
N ALA A 87 7.70 -9.37 11.29
CA ALA A 87 8.36 -9.13 10.01
C ALA A 87 7.57 -9.71 8.84
N VAL A 88 7.81 -9.17 7.64
CA VAL A 88 7.26 -9.65 6.38
C VAL A 88 8.40 -9.88 5.40
N GLU A 89 8.39 -11.02 4.72
CA GLU A 89 9.23 -11.33 3.58
C GLU A 89 8.37 -11.43 2.32
N VAL A 90 8.82 -10.86 1.21
CA VAL A 90 8.13 -10.89 -0.09
C VAL A 90 9.09 -11.43 -1.14
N GLY A 91 8.69 -12.53 -1.79
CA GLY A 91 9.44 -13.30 -2.76
C GLY A 91 9.78 -14.71 -2.27
N SER A 92 10.27 -15.53 -3.20
CA SER A 92 10.94 -16.80 -2.91
C SER A 92 12.21 -16.93 -3.77
N PRO A 93 13.21 -17.74 -3.37
CA PRO A 93 14.39 -18.00 -4.19
C PRO A 93 14.06 -18.50 -5.62
N ASP A 94 12.92 -19.16 -5.79
CA ASP A 94 12.46 -19.69 -7.07
C ASP A 94 11.83 -18.61 -7.96
N SER A 95 11.23 -17.56 -7.38
CA SER A 95 10.57 -16.47 -8.12
C SER A 95 11.38 -15.18 -8.20
N GLY A 96 12.52 -15.08 -7.52
CA GLY A 96 13.44 -13.95 -7.63
C GLY A 96 13.98 -13.46 -6.27
N PRO A 97 14.38 -12.18 -6.16
CA PRO A 97 14.94 -11.65 -4.92
C PRO A 97 13.90 -11.59 -3.81
N VAL A 98 14.28 -11.96 -2.58
CA VAL A 98 13.42 -11.85 -1.40
C VAL A 98 13.72 -10.53 -0.70
N MET A 99 12.70 -9.71 -0.49
CA MET A 99 12.81 -8.45 0.24
C MET A 99 12.07 -8.53 1.56
N ARG A 100 12.55 -7.80 2.57
CA ARG A 100 12.05 -7.95 3.94
C ARG A 100 11.78 -6.59 4.58
N ALA A 101 10.80 -6.55 5.45
CA ALA A 101 10.60 -5.44 6.37
C ALA A 101 10.29 -5.97 7.77
N ALA A 102 10.87 -5.34 8.79
CA ALA A 102 10.68 -5.72 10.18
C ALA A 102 10.20 -4.52 11.01
N PHE A 103 9.21 -4.75 11.87
CA PHE A 103 8.66 -3.74 12.75
C PHE A 103 9.59 -3.46 13.93
N ARG A 104 9.88 -2.18 14.18
CA ARG A 104 10.56 -1.71 15.39
C ARG A 104 9.66 -0.75 16.15
N GLU A 105 9.46 -1.06 17.44
CA GLU A 105 8.64 -0.22 18.32
C GLU A 105 9.15 1.23 18.32
N GLY A 106 8.21 2.18 18.25
CA GLY A 106 8.53 3.61 18.16
C GLY A 106 9.05 4.11 16.80
N ILE A 107 9.39 3.23 15.85
CA ILE A 107 9.90 3.60 14.52
C ILE A 107 8.92 3.18 13.40
N GLY A 108 8.24 2.05 13.56
CA GLY A 108 7.46 1.39 12.50
C GLY A 108 8.31 0.35 11.75
N CYS A 109 7.91 -0.01 10.53
CA CYS A 109 8.65 -1.03 9.78
C CYS A 109 9.82 -0.46 8.97
N ILE A 110 10.97 -1.12 9.07
CA ILE A 110 12.20 -0.81 8.36
C ILE A 110 12.41 -1.86 7.27
N VAL A 111 12.68 -1.44 6.04
CA VAL A 111 13.09 -2.33 4.95
C VAL A 111 14.55 -2.74 5.17
N LEU A 112 14.82 -4.03 5.13
CA LEU A 112 16.18 -4.58 5.24
C LEU A 112 16.89 -4.45 3.89
N ALA A 113 18.22 -4.32 3.94
CA ALA A 113 19.02 -4.36 2.72
C ALA A 113 18.88 -5.74 2.02
N PRO A 114 19.10 -5.83 0.69
CA PRO A 114 18.90 -7.08 -0.04
C PRO A 114 19.73 -8.28 0.46
N ASP A 115 20.88 -8.00 1.08
CA ASP A 115 21.81 -8.97 1.66
C ASP A 115 21.54 -9.28 3.14
N GLN A 116 20.57 -8.61 3.76
CA GLN A 116 20.17 -8.85 5.14
C GLN A 116 19.00 -9.85 5.24
N ASP A 117 18.98 -10.60 6.33
CA ASP A 117 17.92 -11.53 6.68
C ASP A 117 17.29 -11.18 8.05
N LEU A 118 16.38 -12.03 8.53
CA LEU A 118 15.67 -11.74 9.78
C LEU A 118 16.55 -11.86 11.03
N ASP A 119 17.71 -12.54 10.95
CA ASP A 119 18.67 -12.58 12.04
C ASP A 119 19.37 -11.22 12.23
N ASP A 120 19.33 -10.34 11.22
CA ASP A 120 19.87 -8.96 11.29
C ASP A 120 18.92 -7.97 11.97
N VAL A 121 17.67 -8.34 12.29
CA VAL A 121 16.64 -7.40 12.78
C VAL A 121 17.06 -6.72 14.08
N ASP A 122 17.76 -7.42 14.96
CA ASP A 122 18.26 -6.88 16.24
C ASP A 122 19.35 -5.82 16.05
N SER A 123 20.02 -5.81 14.89
CA SER A 123 21.01 -4.78 14.53
C SER A 123 20.37 -3.48 14.05
N LEU A 124 19.08 -3.49 13.68
CA LEU A 124 18.38 -2.31 13.21
C LEU A 124 18.23 -1.26 14.33
N PRO A 125 18.06 0.01 13.99
CA PRO A 125 17.84 1.07 14.98
C PRO A 125 16.70 0.73 15.94
N SER A 126 16.91 1.09 17.20
CA SER A 126 15.89 1.05 18.25
C SER A 126 15.58 2.46 18.73
N PHE A 127 14.33 2.69 19.11
CA PHE A 127 13.91 3.94 19.72
C PHE A 127 13.14 3.62 21.00
N ASP A 128 13.74 3.96 22.13
CA ASP A 128 13.11 3.83 23.43
C ASP A 128 12.61 5.21 23.86
N ALA A 129 11.36 5.51 23.50
CA ALA A 129 10.64 6.65 24.07
C ALA A 129 9.67 6.13 25.12
N THR A 130 9.82 6.63 26.34
CA THR A 130 8.82 6.44 27.38
C THR A 130 7.53 7.14 26.95
N PRO A 131 6.39 6.43 26.84
CA PRO A 131 5.12 7.07 26.56
C PRO A 131 4.78 8.13 27.63
N PRO A 132 4.02 9.17 27.28
CA PRO A 132 3.52 10.13 28.27
C PRO A 132 2.83 9.40 29.44
N THR A 133 3.09 9.86 30.66
CA THR A 133 2.52 9.24 31.86
C THR A 133 1.03 9.57 31.98
N GLY A 134 0.22 8.58 32.31
CA GLY A 134 -1.22 8.74 32.57
C GLY A 134 -2.07 7.89 31.63
N ASP A 135 -3.37 7.84 31.91
CA ASP A 135 -4.38 7.21 31.04
C ASP A 135 -4.89 8.27 30.05
N PRO A 136 -4.57 8.17 28.74
CA PRO A 136 -4.98 9.16 27.74
C PRO A 136 -6.49 9.43 27.74
N SER A 137 -7.31 8.42 28.04
CA SER A 137 -8.77 8.55 28.10
C SER A 137 -9.27 9.47 29.22
N ARG A 138 -8.40 9.84 30.16
CA ARG A 138 -8.69 10.72 31.30
C ARG A 138 -8.01 12.08 31.19
N ILE A 139 -7.15 12.28 30.19
CA ILE A 139 -6.42 13.53 29.98
C ILE A 139 -7.23 14.36 28.96
N PRO A 140 -7.61 15.61 29.28
CA PRO A 140 -8.32 16.47 28.36
C PRO A 140 -7.59 16.68 27.03
N TRP A 141 -8.33 16.67 25.93
CA TRP A 141 -7.83 17.13 24.63
C TRP A 141 -7.28 18.56 24.72
N PRO A 142 -6.13 18.89 24.09
CA PRO A 142 -5.41 18.11 23.09
C PRO A 142 -4.29 17.19 23.62
N ASP A 143 -4.03 17.18 24.92
CA ASP A 143 -2.95 16.38 25.50
C ASP A 143 -3.35 14.91 25.74
N GLY A 144 -4.65 14.59 25.61
CA GLY A 144 -5.19 13.23 25.62
C GLY A 144 -6.54 13.13 24.92
N ASP A 145 -7.27 12.05 25.19
CA ASP A 145 -8.45 11.63 24.41
C ASP A 145 -9.78 12.04 25.06
N LEU A 146 -9.74 12.69 26.22
CA LEU A 146 -10.96 13.13 26.89
C LEU A 146 -11.55 14.37 26.21
N LEU A 147 -12.60 14.15 25.41
CA LEU A 147 -13.33 15.21 24.74
C LEU A 147 -14.41 15.82 25.67
N PRO A 148 -14.59 17.16 25.65
CA PRO A 148 -15.73 17.78 26.29
C PRO A 148 -17.01 17.39 25.52
N GLY A 149 -18.02 16.83 26.19
CA GLY A 149 -19.30 16.41 25.61
C GLY A 149 -20.21 17.55 25.12
N ASN A 150 -19.62 18.66 24.65
CA ASN A 150 -20.32 19.87 24.24
C ASN A 150 -20.86 19.72 22.82
N PRO A 151 -22.05 20.28 22.52
CA PRO A 151 -22.61 20.25 21.17
C PRO A 151 -21.73 21.02 20.17
N ILE A 152 -21.87 20.69 18.87
CA ILE A 152 -21.28 21.45 17.75
C ILE A 152 -21.62 22.95 17.90
N PRO A 153 -20.68 23.90 17.70
CA PRO A 153 -20.98 25.31 17.86
C PRO A 153 -22.08 25.75 16.88
N GLU A 154 -22.99 26.61 17.32
CA GLU A 154 -24.09 27.12 16.46
C GLU A 154 -23.60 27.86 15.21
N THR A 155 -22.35 28.34 15.23
CA THR A 155 -21.69 28.98 14.07
C THR A 155 -21.31 27.98 12.97
N VAL A 156 -21.29 26.67 13.26
CA VAL A 156 -20.98 25.62 12.30
C VAL A 156 -22.27 25.09 11.70
N ASN A 157 -22.37 25.11 10.38
CA ASN A 157 -23.48 24.49 9.67
C ASN A 157 -23.33 22.96 9.70
N ALA A 158 -24.09 22.30 10.59
CA ALA A 158 -24.03 20.85 10.79
C ALA A 158 -24.38 20.06 9.52
N ALA A 159 -25.32 20.55 8.70
CA ALA A 159 -25.68 19.89 7.45
C ALA A 159 -24.55 19.95 6.41
N ALA A 160 -23.86 21.10 6.32
CA ALA A 160 -22.70 21.22 5.44
C ALA A 160 -21.52 20.36 5.92
N LEU A 161 -21.29 20.28 7.23
CA LEU A 161 -20.27 19.41 7.82
C LEU A 161 -20.54 17.93 7.54
N GLN A 162 -21.79 17.49 7.71
CA GLN A 162 -22.20 16.13 7.38
C GLN A 162 -22.04 15.84 5.89
N ALA A 163 -22.46 16.76 5.01
CA ALA A 163 -22.30 16.59 3.56
C ALA A 163 -20.82 16.47 3.15
N ALA A 164 -19.92 17.24 3.78
CA ALA A 164 -18.47 17.12 3.55
C ALA A 164 -17.91 15.78 4.06
N SER A 165 -18.39 15.32 5.22
CA SER A 165 -18.07 13.99 5.75
C SER A 165 -18.52 12.88 4.82
N ASP A 166 -19.75 12.93 4.32
CA ASP A 166 -20.29 11.92 3.41
C ASP A 166 -19.51 11.93 2.10
N TRP A 167 -19.26 13.12 1.53
CA TRP A 167 -18.42 13.25 0.34
C TRP A 167 -17.01 12.69 0.52
N ALA A 168 -16.42 12.79 1.70
CA ALA A 168 -15.09 12.23 1.95
C ALA A 168 -15.09 10.69 1.92
N PHE A 169 -16.15 10.04 2.41
CA PHE A 169 -16.26 8.58 2.47
C PHE A 169 -16.92 7.96 1.24
N GLU A 170 -17.75 8.72 0.52
CA GLU A 170 -18.50 8.31 -0.66
C GLU A 170 -17.94 9.02 -1.89
N ARG A 171 -16.81 8.50 -2.39
CA ARG A 171 -16.11 9.04 -3.57
C ARG A 171 -16.53 8.28 -4.82
N ASP A 172 -16.68 9.00 -5.92
CA ASP A 172 -16.97 8.39 -7.25
C ASP A 172 -15.75 7.66 -7.85
N THR A 173 -14.59 7.72 -7.19
CA THR A 173 -13.34 7.10 -7.63
C THR A 173 -12.99 5.92 -6.72
N PRO A 174 -12.91 4.68 -7.23
CA PRO A 174 -12.63 3.50 -6.42
C PRO A 174 -11.22 3.52 -5.78
N GLU A 175 -10.30 4.34 -6.30
CA GLU A 175 -8.94 4.49 -5.75
C GLU A 175 -8.88 5.37 -4.49
N GLN A 176 -9.95 6.12 -4.19
CA GLN A 176 -10.02 6.99 -3.01
C GLN A 176 -10.82 6.31 -1.90
N ASP A 177 -10.09 5.67 -0.98
CA ASP A 177 -10.65 4.97 0.17
C ASP A 177 -10.28 5.72 1.47
N THR A 178 -11.23 6.48 2.01
CA THR A 178 -11.02 7.30 3.21
C THR A 178 -11.09 6.44 4.46
N LEU A 179 -9.98 6.34 5.20
CA LEU A 179 -9.91 5.58 6.45
C LEU A 179 -10.45 6.35 7.65
N SER A 180 -10.19 7.66 7.71
CA SER A 180 -10.56 8.51 8.84
C SER A 180 -10.71 9.96 8.42
N LEU A 181 -11.66 10.67 9.03
CA LEU A 181 -11.81 12.12 8.90
C LEU A 181 -11.92 12.75 10.29
N LEU A 182 -11.01 13.67 10.58
CA LEU A 182 -11.02 14.49 11.79
C LEU A 182 -11.11 15.96 11.39
N VAL A 183 -12.06 16.71 11.97
CA VAL A 183 -12.18 18.15 11.77
C VAL A 183 -12.01 18.88 13.10
N VAL A 184 -10.94 19.67 13.19
CA VAL A 184 -10.63 20.51 14.35
C VAL A 184 -10.91 21.97 13.99
N HIS A 185 -11.74 22.64 14.79
CA HIS A 185 -12.04 24.06 14.64
C HIS A 185 -11.83 24.77 15.98
N GLN A 186 -10.98 25.80 15.98
CA GLN A 186 -10.62 26.56 17.19
C GLN A 186 -10.16 25.67 18.37
N GLY A 187 -9.31 24.68 18.07
CA GLY A 187 -8.78 23.74 19.06
C GLY A 187 -9.75 22.66 19.52
N ARG A 188 -10.99 22.63 18.99
CA ARG A 188 -12.01 21.65 19.35
C ARG A 188 -12.25 20.67 18.20
N ILE A 189 -12.31 19.38 18.50
CA ILE A 189 -12.83 18.39 17.55
C ILE A 189 -14.34 18.64 17.40
N ILE A 190 -14.78 18.86 16.17
CA ILE A 190 -16.19 19.10 15.82
C ILE A 190 -16.79 17.98 14.98
N HIS A 191 -15.95 17.11 14.42
CA HIS A 191 -16.35 15.93 13.67
C HIS A 191 -15.23 14.89 13.69
N GLU A 192 -15.61 13.64 13.87
CA GLU A 192 -14.72 12.49 13.81
C GLU A 192 -15.49 11.30 13.23
N ARG A 193 -14.95 10.67 12.19
CA ARG A 193 -15.54 9.50 11.52
C ARG A 193 -14.43 8.56 11.07
N TYR A 194 -14.66 7.27 11.24
CA TYR A 194 -13.75 6.20 10.81
C TYR A 194 -14.45 5.23 9.86
N ALA A 195 -13.68 4.63 8.97
CA ALA A 195 -14.12 3.53 8.12
C ALA A 195 -14.29 2.24 8.95
N GLU A 196 -14.93 1.23 8.35
CA GLU A 196 -15.09 -0.08 8.99
C GLU A 196 -13.72 -0.70 9.33
N GLY A 197 -13.57 -1.14 10.58
CA GLY A 197 -12.33 -1.73 11.09
C GLY A 197 -11.19 -0.74 11.26
N ILE A 198 -11.48 0.57 11.26
CA ILE A 198 -10.56 1.65 11.63
C ILE A 198 -11.11 2.35 12.87
N ASP A 199 -10.23 2.75 13.77
CA ASP A 199 -10.55 3.55 14.94
C ASP A 199 -9.48 4.61 15.21
N ARG A 200 -9.64 5.36 16.29
CA ARG A 200 -8.70 6.41 16.71
C ARG A 200 -7.28 5.90 17.01
N ASP A 201 -7.14 4.61 17.35
CA ASP A 201 -5.87 4.01 17.71
C ASP A 201 -5.13 3.44 16.48
N THR A 202 -5.81 3.39 15.32
CA THR A 202 -5.27 2.91 14.06
C THR A 202 -4.29 3.92 13.46
N ARG A 203 -3.00 3.63 13.58
CA ARG A 203 -1.93 4.45 12.97
C ARG A 203 -1.97 4.33 11.44
N THR A 204 -2.01 5.45 10.74
CA THR A 204 -2.07 5.47 9.27
C THR A 204 -0.78 6.05 8.69
N ARG A 205 -0.30 5.49 7.58
CA ARG A 205 0.85 6.02 6.84
C ARG A 205 0.45 7.31 6.11
N THR A 206 1.16 8.39 6.38
CA THR A 206 0.84 9.74 5.87
C THR A 206 1.77 10.24 4.76
N TRP A 207 2.83 9.50 4.43
CA TRP A 207 3.86 9.93 3.48
C TRP A 207 4.39 11.33 3.84
N SER A 208 4.49 12.23 2.85
CA SER A 208 4.99 13.60 3.01
C SER A 208 4.02 14.56 3.71
N THR A 209 2.86 14.10 4.17
CA THR A 209 1.90 14.95 4.89
C THR A 209 2.27 15.17 6.35
N ALA A 210 3.06 14.28 6.95
CA ALA A 210 3.55 14.42 8.33
C ALA A 210 4.69 15.44 8.45
#